data_AF-A0A101ID54-F1
#
_entry.id   AF-A0A101ID54-F1
#
_cell.length_a   1.000
_cell.length_b   1.000
_cell.length_c   1.000
_cell.angle_alpha   90.00
_cell.angle_beta   90.00
_cell.angle_gamma   90.00
#
_symmetry.space_group_name_H-M   'P 1'
#
loop_
_entity.id
_entity.type
_entity.pdbx_description
1 polymer ?
#
loop_
_entity_poly.entity_id
_entity_poly.type
_entity_poly.pdbx_seq_one_letter_code
_entity_poly.pdbx_strand_id
1 'polypeptide(L)' 'MVHTDKCPNCGSMNIGEGTWTGYAALMPKGKKLSNGAPVEVSVCRDCGHVFCFRTTKPEKF' A
#
# COMPACT_ATOMS: atom_id res chain seq x y z
N MET A 1 10.79 -12.56 -0.80
CA MET A 1 9.50 -11.85 -0.97
C MET A 1 9.31 -11.68 -2.47
N VAL A 2 8.34 -12.34 -3.08
CA VAL A 2 8.15 -12.32 -4.54
C VAL A 2 7.65 -10.92 -4.91
N HIS A 3 8.51 -10.10 -5.53
CA HIS A 3 8.06 -8.90 -6.23
C HIS A 3 7.29 -9.40 -7.45
N THR A 4 5.96 -9.40 -7.37
CA THR A 4 5.15 -9.59 -8.57
C THR A 4 5.21 -8.29 -9.34
N ASP A 5 6.17 -8.18 -10.27
CA ASP A 5 6.28 -7.05 -11.19
C ASP A 5 5.06 -6.91 -12.12
N LYS A 6 4.15 -7.90 -12.07
CA LYS A 6 2.89 -7.93 -12.81
C LYS A 6 1.68 -7.83 -11.89
N CYS A 7 0.61 -7.23 -12.41
CA CYS A 7 -0.69 -7.18 -11.77
C CYS A 7 -1.20 -8.61 -11.51
N PRO A 8 -1.54 -8.96 -10.26
CA PRO A 8 -2.02 -10.31 -9.93
C PRO A 8 -3.41 -10.60 -10.49
N ASN A 9 -4.17 -9.56 -10.87
CA ASN A 9 -5.52 -9.69 -11.39
C ASN A 9 -5.56 -9.90 -12.91
N CYS A 10 -4.81 -9.10 -13.68
CA CYS A 10 -4.86 -9.16 -15.16
C CYS A 10 -3.53 -9.50 -15.83
N GLY A 11 -2.44 -9.64 -15.08
CA GLY A 11 -1.11 -9.95 -15.62
C GLY A 11 -0.36 -8.78 -16.27
N SER A 12 -0.94 -7.57 -16.31
CA SER A 12 -0.28 -6.37 -16.88
C SER A 12 1.00 -5.99 -16.12
N MET A 13 1.98 -5.43 -16.84
CA MET A 13 3.21 -4.83 -16.30
C MET A 13 3.11 -3.31 -16.11
N ASN A 14 2.00 -2.69 -16.51
CA ASN A 14 1.79 -1.24 -16.41
C ASN A 14 1.37 -0.86 -14.98
N ILE A 15 2.34 -0.84 -14.07
CA ILE A 15 2.14 -0.62 -12.64
C ILE A 15 2.50 0.82 -12.28
N GLY A 16 1.56 1.53 -11.67
CA GLY A 16 1.79 2.79 -10.99
C GLY A 16 1.94 2.60 -9.48
N GLU A 17 2.41 3.65 -8.82
CA GLU A 17 2.55 3.71 -7.36
C GLU A 17 1.67 4.81 -6.79
N GLY A 18 1.21 4.62 -5.57
CA GLY A 18 0.43 5.59 -4.82
C GLY A 18 0.71 5.52 -3.33
N THR A 19 0.21 6.52 -2.58
CA THR A 19 0.40 6.59 -1.13
C THR A 19 -0.89 6.95 -0.43
N TRP A 20 -1.26 6.17 0.59
CA TRP A 20 -2.30 6.55 1.54
C TRP A 20 -1.69 7.31 2.71
N THR A 21 -2.18 8.52 2.93
CA THR A 21 -1.73 9.44 3.97
C THR A 21 -2.92 10.12 4.66
N GLY A 22 -2.67 10.94 5.68
CA GLY A 22 -3.72 11.60 6.44
C GLY A 22 -4.67 10.60 7.11
N TYR A 23 -5.97 10.74 6.87
CA TYR A 23 -7.00 9.87 7.45
C TYR A 23 -7.01 8.44 6.87
N ALA A 24 -6.28 8.17 5.79
CA ALA A 24 -6.14 6.83 5.20
C ALA A 24 -4.85 6.09 5.64
N ALA A 25 -4.06 6.69 6.54
CA ALA A 25 -2.84 6.07 7.05
C ALA A 25 -3.15 4.79 7.87
N LEU A 26 -2.21 3.85 7.89
CA LEU A 26 -2.33 2.64 8.72
C LEU A 26 -2.20 3.03 10.20
N MET A 27 -3.20 2.66 11.00
CA MET A 27 -3.27 3.01 12.42
C MET A 27 -2.97 1.79 13.30
N PRO A 28 -2.03 1.89 14.27
CA PRO A 28 -1.76 0.80 15.20
C PRO A 28 -2.96 0.59 16.13
N LYS A 29 -3.46 -0.65 16.19
CA LYS A 29 -4.60 -1.01 17.04
C LYS A 29 -4.27 -0.73 18.51
N GLY A 30 -5.21 -0.13 19.24
CA GLY A 30 -5.08 0.16 20.67
C GLY A 30 -4.27 1.42 21.04
N LYS A 31 -3.57 2.06 20.10
CA LYS A 31 -2.87 3.33 20.35
C LYS A 31 -3.77 4.52 20.01
N LYS A 32 -4.50 5.01 21.01
CA LYS A 32 -5.45 6.14 20.88
C LYS A 32 -4.79 7.47 20.45
N LEU A 33 -3.51 7.66 20.76
CA LEU A 33 -2.73 8.83 20.36
C LEU A 33 -1.60 8.39 19.41
N SER A 34 -1.90 8.32 18.11
CA SER A 34 -0.94 7.92 17.08
C SER A 34 -1.19 8.74 15.82
N ASN A 35 -0.10 9.07 15.11
CA ASN A 35 -0.18 9.69 13.79
C ASN A 35 -0.16 8.64 12.66
N GLY A 36 -0.29 7.35 12.99
CA GLY A 36 -0.25 6.25 12.03
C GLY A 36 1.07 6.14 11.27
N ALA A 37 1.02 5.40 10.16
CA ALA A 37 2.08 5.29 9.17
C ALA A 37 1.50 5.35 7.75
N PRO A 38 2.12 6.12 6.82
CA PRO A 38 1.76 6.07 5.41
C PRO A 38 1.88 4.65 4.84
N VAL A 39 0.97 4.33 3.93
CA VAL A 39 0.99 3.06 3.18
C VAL A 39 1.30 3.35 1.73
N GLU A 40 2.37 2.75 1.21
CA GLU A 40 2.66 2.69 -0.20
C GLU A 40 1.88 1.55 -0.85
N VAL A 41 1.33 1.80 -2.02
CA VAL A 41 0.51 0.84 -2.76
C VAL A 41 0.92 0.81 -4.23
N SER A 42 0.77 -0.35 -4.85
CA SER A 42 0.88 -0.51 -6.29
C SER A 42 -0.52 -0.52 -6.90
N VAL A 43 -0.70 0.14 -8.04
CA VAL A 43 -1.97 0.18 -8.79
C VAL A 43 -1.71 -0.22 -10.23
N CYS A 44 -2.46 -1.20 -10.74
CA CYS A 44 -2.44 -1.51 -12.17
C CYS A 44 -3.16 -0.39 -12.92
N ARG A 45 -2.44 0.30 -13.82
CA ARG A 45 -3.01 1.39 -14.61
C ARG A 45 -3.97 0.91 -15.71
N ASP A 46 -3.96 -0.37 -16.03
CA ASP A 46 -4.84 -0.94 -17.06
C ASP A 46 -6.17 -1.46 -16.52
N CYS A 47 -6.18 -2.11 -15.34
CA CYS A 47 -7.40 -2.68 -14.76
C CYS A 47 -7.84 -2.07 -13.42
N GLY A 48 -7.08 -1.11 -12.87
CA GLY A 48 -7.41 -0.42 -11.63
C GLY A 48 -7.20 -1.22 -10.34
N HIS A 49 -6.70 -2.47 -10.43
CA HIS A 49 -6.45 -3.30 -9.25
C HIS A 49 -5.32 -2.72 -8.38
N VAL A 50 -5.57 -2.58 -7.07
CA VAL A 50 -4.61 -2.08 -6.08
C VAL A 50 -4.07 -3.24 -5.25
N PHE A 51 -2.74 -3.36 -5.15
CA PHE A 51 -2.06 -4.49 -4.52
C PHE A 51 -0.71 -4.06 -3.89
N CYS A 52 -0.01 -4.98 -3.22
CA CYS A 52 1.30 -4.73 -2.59
C CYS A 52 1.33 -3.54 -1.60
N PHE A 53 0.46 -3.58 -0.59
CA PHE A 53 0.42 -2.59 0.49
C PHE A 53 1.66 -2.70 1.40
N ARG A 54 2.40 -1.61 1.58
CA ARG A 54 3.61 -1.57 2.43
C ARG A 54 3.55 -0.36 3.36
N THR A 55 3.74 -0.56 4.66
CA THR A 55 3.91 0.56 5.58
C THR A 55 5.33 1.11 5.48
N THR A 56 5.46 2.44 5.48
CA THR A 56 6.77 3.12 5.50
C THR A 56 7.42 3.13 6.88
N LYS A 57 6.66 2.81 7.94
CA LYS A 57 7.09 2.83 9.34
C LYS A 57 6.63 1.57 10.09
N PRO A 58 7.16 0.39 9.75
CA PRO A 58 6.76 -0.88 10.37
C PRO A 58 7.00 -0.91 11.89
N GLU A 59 8.03 -0.22 12.39
CA GLU A 59 8.40 -0.16 13.82
C GLU A 59 7.34 0.47 14.74
N LYS A 60 6.29 1.08 14.18
CA LYS A 60 5.17 1.65 14.94
C LYS A 60 4.13 0.62 15.40
N PHE A 61 4.16 -0.58 14.82
CA PHE A 61 3.18 -1.65 14.99
C PHE A 61 3.77 -2.82 15.76
#